data_AF-A0A8K0R3J8-F1
#
_entry.id   AF-A0A8K0R3J8-F1
#
_cell.length_a   1.000
_cell.length_b   1.000
_cell.length_c   1.000
_cell.angle_alpha   90.00
_cell.angle_beta   90.00
_cell.angle_gamma   90.00
#
_symmetry.space_group_name_H-M   'P 1'
#
loop_
_entity.id
_entity.type
_entity.pdbx_description
1 polymer ?
#
loop_
_entity_poly.entity_id
_entity_poly.type
_entity_poly.pdbx_seq_one_letter_code
_entity_poly.pdbx_strand_id
1 'polypeptide(L)'
;MEPTPRSDDQGITVPMVALSLSLSTPPHHHDHDSPDHAGHDWTADLPRTDHARFFRTADCARSRLGPVSSWTPTLRLFAGFVLADARAACLWWASGEHLVAIYNAAYAPLAAQVHHSLMGSTFKESYPDLWPAISQYFDKARSTGAGVSYSSAAPLLVERKGWREEAFFSGSFTPVGPPHHPDGF
;
A
#
# COMPACT_ATOMS: atom_id res chain seq x y z
N MET A 1 -11.07 -40.21 50.45
CA MET A 1 -9.86 -39.75 49.74
C MET A 1 -9.56 -40.76 48.66
N GLU A 2 -9.86 -40.39 47.41
CA GLU A 2 -9.41 -41.09 46.20
C GLU A 2 -7.88 -40.91 46.04
N PRO A 3 -7.19 -41.82 45.33
CA PRO A 3 -6.88 -41.48 43.94
C PRO A 3 -7.01 -42.66 42.95
N THR A 4 -7.49 -42.33 41.76
CA THR A 4 -7.50 -43.10 40.51
C THR A 4 -6.10 -43.15 39.87
N PRO A 5 -5.75 -44.24 39.15
CA PRO A 5 -4.77 -44.17 38.09
C PRO A 5 -5.36 -44.45 36.70
N ARG A 6 -5.12 -43.48 35.81
CA ARG A 6 -4.91 -43.55 34.34
C ARG A 6 -5.80 -44.50 33.52
N SER A 7 -6.74 -43.92 32.79
CA SER A 7 -7.27 -44.48 31.55
C SER A 7 -6.28 -44.27 30.40
N ASP A 8 -5.93 -45.34 29.72
CA ASP A 8 -5.22 -45.32 28.44
C ASP A 8 -6.07 -44.62 27.37
N ASP A 9 -5.51 -43.54 26.81
CA ASP A 9 -6.05 -42.76 25.70
C ASP A 9 -5.81 -43.54 24.40
N GLN A 10 -6.81 -44.31 23.96
CA GLN A 10 -6.80 -44.94 22.64
C GLN A 10 -7.04 -43.86 21.59
N GLY A 11 -5.95 -43.35 21.03
CA GLY A 11 -5.95 -42.43 19.91
C GLY A 11 -6.76 -42.98 18.72
N ILE A 12 -7.85 -42.30 18.42
CA ILE A 12 -8.68 -42.53 17.24
C ILE A 12 -7.84 -42.26 15.99
N THR A 13 -7.53 -43.31 15.24
CA THR A 13 -6.94 -43.20 13.90
C THR A 13 -8.06 -42.99 12.89
N VAL A 14 -8.11 -41.81 12.25
CA VAL A 14 -9.06 -41.51 11.17
C VAL A 14 -8.41 -41.86 9.83
N PRO A 15 -9.00 -42.70 8.97
CA PRO A 15 -8.41 -43.03 7.68
C PRO A 15 -8.54 -41.83 6.72
N MET A 16 -7.41 -41.42 6.14
CA MET A 16 -7.33 -40.41 5.09
C MET A 16 -7.84 -41.02 3.77
N VAL A 17 -9.10 -40.76 3.43
CA VAL A 17 -9.65 -41.08 2.11
C VAL A 17 -9.16 -40.01 1.13
N ALA A 18 -8.29 -40.39 0.21
CA ALA A 18 -7.89 -39.53 -0.90
C ALA A 18 -9.07 -39.37 -1.88
N LEU A 19 -9.76 -38.22 -1.82
CA LEU A 19 -10.65 -37.80 -2.90
C LEU A 19 -9.80 -37.41 -4.10
N SER A 20 -9.81 -38.24 -5.14
CA SER A 20 -9.31 -37.86 -6.46
C SER A 20 -10.33 -36.91 -7.10
N LEU A 21 -10.07 -35.60 -7.00
CA LEU A 21 -10.81 -34.58 -7.74
C LEU A 21 -10.16 -34.43 -9.12
N SER A 22 -10.78 -34.98 -10.16
CA SER A 22 -10.46 -34.62 -11.54
C SER A 22 -10.78 -33.15 -11.75
N LEU A 23 -9.75 -32.31 -11.79
CA LEU A 23 -9.88 -30.92 -12.23
C LEU A 23 -10.11 -30.92 -13.74
N SER A 24 -11.38 -30.74 -14.14
CA SER A 24 -11.70 -30.42 -15.53
C SER A 24 -11.22 -29.00 -15.82
N THR A 25 -10.20 -28.85 -16.67
CA THR A 25 -9.70 -27.56 -17.13
C THR A 25 -10.83 -26.81 -17.81
N PRO A 26 -11.30 -25.65 -17.29
CA PRO A 26 -12.26 -24.84 -18.03
C PRO A 26 -11.59 -24.30 -19.30
N PRO A 27 -12.32 -24.13 -20.41
CA PRO A 27 -11.76 -23.53 -21.60
C PRO A 27 -11.29 -22.11 -21.29
N HIS A 28 -10.10 -21.77 -21.77
CA HIS A 28 -9.58 -20.41 -21.74
C HIS A 28 -10.47 -19.50 -22.62
N HIS A 29 -11.53 -18.93 -22.06
CA HIS A 29 -12.09 -17.70 -22.59
C HIS A 29 -11.21 -16.54 -22.11
N HIS A 30 -10.23 -16.19 -22.94
CA HIS A 30 -9.70 -14.83 -22.94
C HIS A 30 -10.78 -13.92 -23.55
N ASP A 31 -11.68 -13.44 -22.71
CA ASP A 31 -12.46 -12.23 -22.97
C ASP A 31 -12.40 -11.40 -21.69
N HIS A 32 -11.31 -10.64 -21.56
CA HIS A 32 -11.22 -9.56 -20.59
C HIS A 32 -11.19 -8.21 -21.31
N ASP A 33 -12.00 -8.06 -22.35
CA ASP A 33 -12.56 -6.75 -22.68
C ASP A 33 -13.68 -6.47 -21.67
N SER A 34 -13.29 -6.13 -20.44
CA SER A 34 -14.19 -5.37 -19.58
C SER A 34 -14.45 -4.04 -20.29
N PRO A 35 -15.71 -3.58 -20.37
CA PRO A 35 -16.01 -2.34 -21.05
C PRO A 35 -15.29 -1.25 -20.27
N ASP A 36 -14.21 -0.73 -20.84
CA ASP A 36 -13.63 0.52 -20.40
C ASP A 36 -14.78 1.52 -20.47
N HIS A 37 -15.26 1.97 -19.32
CA HIS A 37 -16.26 3.01 -19.23
C HIS A 37 -15.60 4.29 -19.73
N ALA A 38 -15.50 4.43 -21.06
CA ALA A 38 -15.03 5.62 -21.75
C ALA A 38 -15.99 6.76 -21.41
N GLY A 39 -15.76 7.41 -20.26
CA GLY A 39 -16.59 8.47 -19.70
C GLY A 39 -16.83 8.41 -18.19
N HIS A 40 -16.49 7.32 -17.49
CA HIS A 40 -16.67 7.27 -16.03
C HIS A 40 -15.48 7.88 -15.28
N ASP A 41 -15.74 8.92 -14.49
CA ASP A 41 -14.77 9.47 -13.55
C ASP A 41 -14.64 8.52 -12.35
N TRP A 42 -13.65 7.63 -12.38
CA TRP A 42 -13.39 6.70 -11.30
C TRP A 42 -13.16 7.39 -9.94
N THR A 43 -12.74 8.66 -9.92
CA THR A 43 -12.55 9.40 -8.67
C THR A 43 -13.87 9.74 -7.98
N ALA A 44 -15.00 9.63 -8.68
CA ALA A 44 -16.33 9.77 -8.12
C ALA A 44 -16.70 8.64 -7.15
N ASP A 45 -16.04 7.48 -7.26
CA ASP A 45 -16.28 6.30 -6.41
C ASP A 45 -15.43 6.31 -5.13
N LEU A 46 -14.53 7.29 -4.99
CA LEU A 46 -13.69 7.42 -3.81
C LEU A 46 -14.52 7.74 -2.55
N PRO A 47 -14.01 7.38 -1.34
CA PRO A 47 -14.66 7.71 -0.09
C PRO A 47 -14.99 9.20 0.01
N ARG A 48 -16.16 9.54 0.56
CA ARG A 48 -16.65 10.94 0.64
C ARG A 48 -16.02 11.72 1.81
N THR A 49 -14.71 11.66 1.96
CA THR A 49 -13.95 12.36 3.01
C THR A 49 -13.39 13.70 2.52
N ASP A 50 -13.02 14.59 3.45
CA ASP A 50 -12.32 15.83 3.10
C ASP A 50 -10.99 15.58 2.39
N HIS A 51 -10.27 14.54 2.81
CA HIS A 51 -8.98 14.21 2.21
C HIS A 51 -9.11 13.66 0.78
N ALA A 52 -10.16 12.89 0.49
CA ALA A 52 -10.45 12.46 -0.87
C ALA A 52 -10.87 13.64 -1.76
N ARG A 53 -11.59 14.63 -1.22
CA ARG A 53 -11.84 15.91 -1.93
C ARG A 53 -10.53 16.65 -2.20
N PHE A 54 -9.65 16.76 -1.21
CA PHE A 54 -8.31 17.33 -1.38
C PHE A 54 -7.51 16.62 -2.48
N PHE A 55 -7.52 15.28 -2.48
CA PHE A 55 -6.89 14.48 -3.55
C PHE A 55 -7.42 14.85 -4.94
N ARG A 56 -8.75 14.99 -5.10
CA ARG A 56 -9.36 15.37 -6.40
C ARG A 56 -9.00 16.78 -6.85
N THR A 57 -8.70 17.67 -5.90
CA THR A 57 -8.24 19.03 -6.20
C THR A 57 -6.73 19.13 -6.37
N ALA A 58 -5.98 18.08 -6.02
CA ALA A 58 -4.55 18.04 -6.20
C ALA A 58 -4.22 17.95 -7.69
N ASP A 59 -3.21 18.70 -8.13
CA ASP A 59 -2.80 18.76 -9.53
C ASP A 59 -1.93 17.54 -9.89
N CYS A 60 -2.55 16.36 -9.87
CA CYS A 60 -1.90 15.13 -10.31
C CYS A 60 -1.50 15.20 -11.79
N ALA A 61 -2.15 16.04 -12.61
CA ALA A 61 -1.79 16.24 -14.01
C ALA A 61 -0.38 16.80 -14.19
N ARG A 62 0.11 17.62 -13.24
CA ARG A 62 1.49 18.11 -13.20
C ARG A 62 2.46 17.17 -12.49
N SER A 63 1.97 16.10 -11.87
CA SER A 63 2.82 15.05 -11.31
C SER A 63 3.37 14.15 -12.42
N ARG A 64 4.35 13.31 -12.05
CA ARG A 64 4.89 12.30 -12.95
C ARG A 64 3.89 11.18 -13.30
N LEU A 65 2.78 11.06 -12.56
CA LEU A 65 1.70 10.11 -12.85
C LEU A 65 0.76 10.60 -13.95
N GLY A 66 0.81 11.89 -14.29
CA GLY A 66 -0.12 12.50 -15.24
C GLY A 66 -1.57 12.57 -14.71
N PRO A 67 -2.52 12.97 -15.57
CA PRO A 67 -3.91 13.18 -15.17
C PRO A 67 -4.55 11.88 -14.68
N VAL A 68 -5.38 11.97 -13.63
CA VAL A 68 -6.04 10.80 -13.03
C VAL A 68 -6.87 9.97 -14.01
N SER A 69 -7.34 10.57 -15.10
CA SER A 69 -8.06 9.88 -16.18
C SER A 69 -7.17 8.96 -17.04
N SER A 70 -5.86 9.20 -17.08
CA SER A 70 -4.90 8.36 -17.82
C SER A 70 -4.27 7.26 -16.96
N TRP A 71 -4.59 7.19 -15.67
CA TRP A 71 -4.02 6.19 -14.78
C TRP A 71 -4.45 4.79 -15.16
N THR A 72 -3.54 3.82 -15.01
CA THR A 72 -3.83 2.40 -15.25
C THR A 72 -4.86 1.87 -14.24
N PRO A 73 -5.63 0.81 -14.58
CA PRO A 73 -6.56 0.20 -13.63
C PRO A 73 -5.90 -0.20 -12.30
N THR A 74 -4.67 -0.73 -12.35
CA THR A 74 -3.89 -1.11 -11.16
C THR A 74 -3.61 0.08 -10.25
N LEU A 75 -3.15 1.20 -10.81
CA LEU A 75 -2.89 2.42 -10.03
C LEU A 75 -4.19 2.95 -9.40
N ARG A 76 -5.30 3.00 -10.15
CA ARG A 76 -6.61 3.42 -9.63
C ARG A 76 -7.06 2.54 -8.45
N LEU A 77 -6.89 1.23 -8.58
CA LEU A 77 -7.23 0.26 -7.53
C LEU A 77 -6.45 0.51 -6.24
N PHE A 78 -5.12 0.60 -6.32
CA PHE A 78 -4.28 0.81 -5.13
C PHE A 78 -4.45 2.22 -4.54
N ALA A 79 -4.62 3.25 -5.38
CA ALA A 79 -4.93 4.60 -4.90
C ALA A 79 -6.27 4.62 -4.14
N GLY A 80 -7.31 3.99 -4.70
CA GLY A 80 -8.61 3.84 -4.05
C GLY A 80 -8.50 3.08 -2.73
N PHE A 81 -7.74 1.98 -2.71
CA PHE A 81 -7.47 1.20 -1.49
C PHE A 81 -6.80 2.05 -0.40
N VAL A 82 -5.72 2.76 -0.73
CA VAL A 82 -5.00 3.61 0.23
C VAL A 82 -5.90 4.74 0.75
N LEU A 83 -6.64 5.41 -0.14
CA LEU A 83 -7.55 6.50 0.25
C LEU A 83 -8.72 6.02 1.14
N ALA A 84 -9.07 4.73 1.08
CA ALA A 84 -10.11 4.12 1.89
C ALA A 84 -9.61 3.46 3.19
N ASP A 85 -8.31 3.19 3.33
CA ASP A 85 -7.75 2.58 4.55
C ASP A 85 -7.90 3.54 5.75
N ALA A 86 -8.27 2.99 6.91
CA ALA A 86 -8.41 3.73 8.15
C ALA A 86 -7.06 3.97 8.86
N ARG A 87 -6.04 3.17 8.54
CA ARG A 87 -4.68 3.32 9.09
C ARG A 87 -3.91 4.37 8.29
N ALA A 88 -2.90 4.99 8.89
CA ALA A 88 -2.02 5.91 8.16
C ALA A 88 -1.31 5.16 7.02
N ALA A 89 -1.59 5.54 5.77
CA ALA A 89 -1.06 4.89 4.58
C ALA A 89 -0.68 5.90 3.50
N CYS A 90 0.42 5.60 2.81
CA CYS A 90 0.89 6.32 1.64
C CYS A 90 1.34 5.29 0.60
N LEU A 91 0.74 5.34 -0.58
CA LEU A 91 1.19 4.67 -1.78
C LEU A 91 2.36 5.45 -2.37
N TRP A 92 3.48 4.78 -2.58
CA TRP A 92 4.63 5.30 -3.31
C TRP A 92 4.68 4.63 -4.68
N TRP A 93 4.01 5.23 -5.67
CA TRP A 93 3.92 4.66 -7.01
C TRP A 93 5.17 4.93 -7.82
N ALA A 94 5.70 3.89 -8.48
CA ALA A 94 6.87 3.99 -9.33
C ALA A 94 6.50 4.60 -10.69
N SER A 95 7.16 5.70 -11.03
CA SER A 95 7.11 6.35 -12.34
C SER A 95 8.54 6.53 -12.84
N GLY A 96 9.07 5.49 -13.49
CA GLY A 96 10.51 5.37 -13.75
C GLY A 96 11.28 5.21 -12.44
N GLU A 97 12.31 6.02 -12.23
CA GLU A 97 13.11 6.02 -10.99
C GLU A 97 12.45 6.78 -9.82
N HIS A 98 11.28 7.39 -10.06
CA HIS A 98 10.60 8.24 -9.09
C HIS A 98 9.52 7.49 -8.33
N LEU A 99 9.41 7.74 -7.03
CA LEU A 99 8.35 7.25 -6.16
C LEU A 99 7.40 8.40 -5.83
N VAL A 100 6.20 8.42 -6.42
CA VAL A 100 5.21 9.50 -6.30
C VAL A 100 4.18 9.16 -5.22
N ALA A 101 3.92 10.11 -4.33
CA ALA A 101 3.01 9.91 -3.19
C ALA A 101 1.52 10.06 -3.56
N ILE A 102 0.71 9.11 -3.09
CA ILE A 102 -0.73 9.23 -2.90
C ILE A 102 -1.03 8.71 -1.50
N TYR A 103 -1.61 9.53 -0.62
CA TYR A 103 -1.77 9.15 0.79
C TYR A 103 -3.15 9.50 1.32
N ASN A 104 -3.49 8.97 2.48
CA ASN A 104 -4.82 9.13 3.07
C ASN A 104 -4.85 10.11 4.25
N ALA A 105 -6.06 10.41 4.74
CA ALA A 105 -6.28 11.36 5.83
C ALA A 105 -5.47 11.02 7.09
N ALA A 106 -5.36 9.73 7.42
CA ALA A 106 -4.65 9.26 8.60
C ALA A 106 -3.12 9.46 8.50
N TYR A 107 -2.57 9.56 7.28
CA TYR A 107 -1.16 9.84 7.05
C TYR A 107 -0.81 11.33 7.09
N ALA A 108 -1.79 12.24 6.93
CA ALA A 108 -1.56 13.69 6.95
C ALA A 108 -0.78 14.21 8.17
N PRO A 109 -1.03 13.75 9.42
CA PRO A 109 -0.22 14.16 10.58
C PRO A 109 1.25 13.70 10.51
N LEU A 110 1.53 12.59 9.82
CA LEU A 110 2.89 12.08 9.60
C LEU A 110 3.62 12.89 8.53
N ALA A 111 2.89 13.36 7.50
CA ALA A 111 3.42 14.24 6.47
C ALA A 111 3.81 15.63 6.99
N ALA A 112 3.28 16.04 8.16
CA ALA A 112 3.66 17.27 8.87
C ALA A 112 3.72 18.49 7.94
N GLN A 113 4.84 19.22 7.89
CA GLN A 113 4.98 20.44 7.08
C GLN A 113 4.79 20.25 5.57
N VAL A 114 4.94 19.03 5.04
CA VAL A 114 4.79 18.77 3.59
C VAL A 114 3.41 18.27 3.20
N HIS A 115 2.44 18.17 4.13
CA HIS A 115 1.08 17.66 3.86
C HIS A 115 0.50 18.19 2.53
N HIS A 116 0.41 19.52 2.35
CA HIS A 116 -0.20 20.09 1.15
C HIS A 116 0.60 19.85 -0.13
N SER A 117 1.93 19.78 -0.04
CA SER A 117 2.80 19.60 -1.21
C SER A 117 3.13 18.14 -1.51
N LEU A 118 2.86 17.20 -0.59
CA LEU A 118 3.25 15.79 -0.72
C LEU A 118 2.44 15.07 -1.80
N MET A 119 1.15 15.39 -1.95
CA MET A 119 0.27 14.70 -2.89
C MET A 119 0.76 14.90 -4.32
N GLY A 120 1.14 13.81 -5.01
CA GLY A 120 1.70 13.87 -6.36
C GLY A 120 3.17 14.29 -6.44
N SER A 121 3.84 14.56 -5.32
CA SER A 121 5.28 14.82 -5.28
C SER A 121 6.09 13.55 -5.09
N THR A 122 7.38 13.59 -5.44
CA THR A 122 8.24 12.43 -5.23
C THR A 122 8.75 12.34 -3.80
N PHE A 123 9.10 11.13 -3.34
CA PHE A 123 9.70 10.92 -2.02
C PHE A 123 10.95 11.79 -1.86
N LYS A 124 11.85 11.72 -2.83
CA LYS A 124 13.16 12.40 -2.79
C LYS A 124 13.02 13.93 -2.75
N GLU A 125 12.00 14.50 -3.38
CA GLU A 125 11.72 15.94 -3.31
C GLU A 125 11.06 16.34 -1.99
N SER A 126 10.19 15.49 -1.44
CA SER A 126 9.42 15.79 -0.22
C SER A 126 10.22 15.56 1.05
N TYR A 127 11.13 14.58 1.03
CA TYR A 127 11.93 14.14 2.18
C TYR A 127 13.40 13.90 1.78
N PRO A 128 14.10 14.94 1.26
CA PRO A 128 15.47 14.78 0.75
C PRO A 128 16.44 14.25 1.81
N ASP A 129 16.28 14.69 3.07
CA ASP A 129 17.14 14.28 4.18
C ASP A 129 16.93 12.82 4.61
N LEU A 130 15.73 12.26 4.38
CA LEU A 130 15.40 10.87 4.71
C LEU A 130 15.79 9.90 3.60
N TRP A 131 15.86 10.38 2.36
CA TRP A 131 16.08 9.53 1.19
C TRP A 131 17.29 8.59 1.33
N PRO A 132 18.49 9.05 1.78
CA PRO A 132 19.65 8.16 1.89
C PRO A 132 19.47 7.00 2.88
N ALA A 133 18.66 7.20 3.93
CA ALA A 133 18.42 6.18 4.94
C ALA A 133 17.28 5.22 4.55
N ILE A 134 16.28 5.72 3.83
CA ILE A 134 15.04 5.00 3.54
C ILE A 134 15.07 4.22 2.22
N SER A 135 15.88 4.66 1.23
CA SER A 135 15.89 4.07 -0.12
C SER A 135 16.18 2.57 -0.11
N GLN A 136 17.07 2.12 0.79
CA GLN A 136 17.43 0.70 0.96
C GLN A 136 16.23 -0.20 1.28
N TYR A 137 15.19 0.32 1.92
CA TYR A 137 14.00 -0.48 2.26
C TYR A 137 13.15 -0.74 1.02
N PHE A 138 13.03 0.24 0.11
CA PHE A 138 12.39 0.05 -1.19
C PHE A 138 13.18 -0.95 -2.04
N ASP A 139 14.51 -0.86 -2.05
CA ASP A 139 15.36 -1.78 -2.82
C ASP A 139 15.28 -3.21 -2.28
N LYS A 140 15.26 -3.37 -0.95
CA LYS A 140 15.05 -4.66 -0.30
C LYS A 140 13.66 -5.22 -0.56
N ALA A 141 12.61 -4.40 -0.48
CA ALA A 141 11.24 -4.82 -0.78
C ALA A 141 11.10 -5.26 -2.25
N ARG A 142 11.74 -4.53 -3.17
CA ARG A 142 11.76 -4.85 -4.60
C ARG A 142 12.47 -6.17 -4.88
N SER A 143 13.68 -6.33 -4.33
CA SER A 143 14.51 -7.52 -4.57
C SER A 143 13.94 -8.79 -3.94
N THR A 144 13.29 -8.68 -2.77
CA THR A 144 12.71 -9.84 -2.08
C THR A 144 11.27 -10.12 -2.52
N GLY A 145 10.57 -9.14 -3.09
CA GLY A 145 9.14 -9.23 -3.37
C GLY A 145 8.28 -9.29 -2.10
N ALA A 146 8.84 -8.96 -0.93
CA ALA A 146 8.18 -9.04 0.36
C ALA A 146 8.22 -7.71 1.10
N GLY A 147 7.28 -7.53 2.03
CA GLY A 147 7.23 -6.34 2.88
C GLY A 147 8.46 -6.22 3.77
N VAL A 148 8.99 -5.00 3.89
CA VAL A 148 10.14 -4.71 4.74
C VAL A 148 9.77 -3.67 5.78
N SER A 149 9.82 -4.06 7.05
CA SER A 149 9.61 -3.15 8.18
C SER A 149 10.84 -2.27 8.42
N TYR A 150 10.58 -1.04 8.83
CA TYR A 150 11.57 -0.12 9.35
C TYR A 150 11.11 0.44 10.70
N SER A 151 12.07 0.80 11.51
CA SER A 151 11.86 1.57 12.74
C SER A 151 13.02 2.54 12.85
N SER A 152 12.72 3.82 13.02
CA SER A 152 13.74 4.85 13.18
C SER A 152 14.50 4.60 14.49
N ALA A 153 15.82 4.36 14.40
CA ALA A 153 16.67 4.25 15.59
C ALA A 153 16.93 5.61 16.26
N ALA A 154 16.78 6.71 15.53
CA ALA A 154 16.93 8.08 16.00
C ALA A 154 15.67 8.89 15.65
N PRO A 155 15.30 9.89 16.47
CA PRO A 155 14.15 10.74 16.19
C PRO A 155 14.40 11.63 14.97
N LEU A 156 13.34 11.93 14.24
CA LEU A 156 13.32 13.01 13.26
C LEU A 156 12.77 14.26 13.93
N LEU A 157 13.40 15.40 13.69
CA LEU A 157 12.86 16.69 14.11
C LEU A 157 11.78 17.10 13.10
N VAL A 158 10.52 17.12 13.55
CA VAL A 158 9.36 17.47 12.73
C VAL A 158 8.70 18.72 13.27
N GLU A 159 8.15 19.54 12.38
CA GLU A 159 7.36 20.70 12.75
C GLU A 159 5.88 20.33 12.67
N ARG A 160 5.20 20.24 13.82
CA ARG A 160 3.80 19.83 13.92
C ARG A 160 3.04 20.80 14.81
N LYS A 161 1.90 21.30 14.31
CA LYS A 161 1.05 22.28 15.02
C LYS A 161 1.82 23.54 15.50
N GLY A 162 2.88 23.93 14.76
CA GLY A 162 3.70 25.10 15.08
C GLY A 162 4.80 24.85 16.14
N TRP A 163 5.06 23.58 16.48
CA TRP A 163 6.11 23.19 17.42
C TRP A 163 7.08 22.22 16.77
N ARG A 164 8.37 22.39 17.08
CA ARG A 164 9.41 21.45 16.75
C ARG A 164 9.43 20.32 17.77
N GLU A 165 9.21 19.08 17.32
CA GLU A 165 9.18 17.90 18.18
C GLU A 165 10.10 16.80 17.64
N GLU A 166 10.61 15.98 18.56
CA GLU A 166 11.26 14.71 18.23
C GLU A 166 10.21 13.64 17.98
N ALA A 167 10.19 13.06 16.78
CA ALA A 167 9.25 12.02 16.41
C ALA A 167 9.99 10.76 15.94
N PHE A 168 9.56 9.61 16.47
CA PHE A 168 10.00 8.30 16.03
C PHE A 168 8.95 7.71 15.09
N PHE A 169 9.41 7.11 14.00
CA PHE A 169 8.54 6.53 12.98
C PHE A 169 8.89 5.05 12.79
N SER A 170 7.86 4.22 12.76
CA SER A 170 7.94 2.84 12.33
C SER A 170 6.88 2.58 11.28
N GLY A 171 7.15 1.62 10.41
CA GLY A 171 6.26 1.26 9.32
C GLY A 171 6.83 0.12 8.50
N SER A 172 6.23 -0.12 7.35
CA SER A 172 6.70 -1.12 6.40
C SER A 172 6.43 -0.67 4.98
N PHE A 173 7.35 -0.96 4.07
CA PHE A 173 7.12 -0.83 2.63
C PHE A 173 6.74 -2.18 2.07
N THR A 174 5.57 -2.27 1.44
CA THR A 174 5.04 -3.53 0.91
C THR A 174 4.90 -3.39 -0.60
N PRO A 175 5.60 -4.21 -1.40
CA PRO A 175 5.50 -4.10 -2.86
C PRO A 175 4.05 -4.30 -3.32
N VAL A 176 3.59 -3.41 -4.21
CA VAL A 176 2.28 -3.52 -4.88
C VAL A 176 2.45 -3.72 -6.38
N GLY A 177 1.48 -4.39 -7.01
CA GLY A 177 1.56 -4.75 -8.43
C GLY A 177 2.14 -6.16 -8.66
N PRO A 178 2.68 -6.44 -9.86
CA PRO A 178 3.16 -7.76 -10.24
C PRO A 178 4.27 -8.33 -9.34
N PRO A 179 4.29 -9.65 -9.11
CA PRO A 179 5.41 -10.32 -8.45
C PRO A 179 6.74 -10.03 -9.15
N HIS A 180 7.80 -9.75 -8.38
CA HIS A 180 9.17 -9.47 -8.86
C HIS A 180 9.37 -8.19 -9.71
N HIS A 181 8.29 -7.48 -10.04
CA HIS A 181 8.34 -6.16 -10.67
C HIS A 181 7.23 -5.27 -10.07
N PRO A 182 7.39 -4.83 -8.81
CA PRO A 182 6.37 -4.01 -8.17
C PRO A 182 6.25 -2.65 -8.87
N ASP A 183 5.01 -2.22 -9.04
CA ASP A 183 4.66 -0.90 -9.57
C ASP A 183 4.68 0.19 -8.49
N GLY A 184 4.81 -0.19 -7.22
CA GLY A 184 4.87 0.74 -6.10
C GLY A 184 5.08 0.04 -4.76
N PHE A 185 4.94 0.81 -3.67
CA PHE A 185 5.15 0.35 -2.30
C PHE A 185 4.22 1.02 -1.29
#